data_AF-A0A5F1S3X6-F1
#
_entry.id   AF-A0A5F1S3X6-F1
#
_cell.length_a   1.000
_cell.length_b   1.000
_cell.length_c   1.000
_cell.angle_alpha   90.00
_cell.angle_beta   90.00
_cell.angle_gamma   90.00
#
_symmetry.space_group_name_H-M   'P 1'
#
loop_
_entity.id
_entity.type
_entity.pdbx_description
1 polymer ?
#
loop_
_entity_poly.entity_id
_entity_poly.type
_entity_poly.pdbx_seq_one_letter_code
_entity_poly.pdbx_strand_id
1 'polypeptide(L)'
;MTTPAQAAREREKARVSRLTGIAELCRGDRWSIDTDGTNTRIIVRRATGEHAVLCTMHADALPEDIELINGALENVVLFLELRRRAVIALRQGRTHEPTPSRLRAGDFAANAAMLCAEPLFHRFLERRDSSRAIHNKDHADTVLKKLLGISSKTQLNSEERAQVAFLDMRADFDVWKQGRGR
;
A
#
# COMPACT_ATOMS: atom_id res chain seq x y z
N MET A 1 -11.24 31.88 -5.70
CA MET A 1 -9.92 31.90 -6.38
C MET A 1 -8.94 31.05 -5.57
N THR A 2 -8.33 30.04 -6.18
CA THR A 2 -7.40 29.12 -5.51
C THR A 2 -6.04 29.78 -5.37
N THR A 3 -5.40 29.69 -4.20
CA THR A 3 -4.07 30.30 -4.00
C THR A 3 -2.98 29.50 -4.76
N PRO A 4 -1.84 30.11 -5.12
CA PRO A 4 -0.74 29.41 -5.78
C PRO A 4 -0.26 28.16 -5.01
N ALA A 5 -0.24 28.23 -3.68
CA ALA A 5 0.12 27.11 -2.79
C ALA A 5 -0.91 25.97 -2.83
N GLN A 6 -2.21 26.29 -2.85
CA GLN A 6 -3.27 25.29 -3.01
C GLN A 6 -3.19 24.61 -4.37
N ALA A 7 -2.91 25.37 -5.44
CA ALA A 7 -2.75 24.81 -6.77
C ALA A 7 -1.53 23.87 -6.88
N ALA A 8 -0.41 24.21 -6.23
CA ALA A 8 0.76 23.33 -6.16
C ALA A 8 0.43 22.01 -5.45
N ARG A 9 -0.24 22.09 -4.30
CA ARG A 9 -0.65 20.92 -3.54
C ARG A 9 -1.57 19.97 -4.32
N GLU A 10 -2.53 20.51 -5.08
CA GLU A 10 -3.40 19.67 -5.91
C GLU A 10 -2.63 19.00 -7.06
N ARG A 11 -1.65 19.68 -7.67
CA ARG A 11 -0.77 19.06 -8.68
C ARG A 11 0.07 17.92 -8.09
N GLU A 12 0.65 18.13 -6.91
CA GLU A 12 1.41 17.10 -6.19
C GLU A 12 0.52 15.90 -5.85
N LYS A 13 -0.69 16.14 -5.33
CA LYS A 13 -1.68 15.11 -5.03
C LYS A 13 -2.05 14.30 -6.27
N ALA A 14 -2.30 14.97 -7.40
CA ALA A 14 -2.60 14.31 -8.66
C ALA A 14 -1.41 13.47 -9.17
N ARG A 15 -0.18 13.97 -9.03
CA ARG A 15 1.04 13.25 -9.41
C ARG A 15 1.24 12.01 -8.56
N VAL A 16 1.11 12.12 -7.24
CA VAL A 16 1.19 10.97 -6.31
C VAL A 16 0.11 9.94 -6.64
N SER A 17 -1.13 10.38 -6.87
CA SER A 17 -2.23 9.46 -7.24
C SER A 17 -1.93 8.69 -8.53
N ARG A 18 -1.30 9.36 -9.51
CA ARG A 18 -0.88 8.72 -10.77
C ARG A 18 0.19 7.67 -10.53
N LEU A 19 1.22 8.01 -9.75
CA LEU A 19 2.31 7.07 -9.41
C LEU A 19 1.79 5.87 -8.62
N THR A 20 0.83 6.06 -7.72
CA THR A 20 0.15 4.96 -7.04
C THR A 20 -0.57 4.05 -8.03
N GLY A 21 -1.31 4.61 -9.01
CA GLY A 21 -1.96 3.81 -10.04
C GLY A 21 -0.98 3.01 -10.90
N ILE A 22 0.16 3.61 -11.27
CA ILE A 22 1.21 2.92 -12.04
C ILE A 22 1.82 1.77 -11.23
N ALA A 23 2.17 2.02 -9.96
CA ALA A 23 2.73 0.99 -9.08
C ALA A 23 1.79 -0.21 -8.89
N GLU A 24 0.48 0.05 -8.81
CA GLU A 24 -0.55 -0.99 -8.73
C GLU A 24 -0.65 -1.82 -10.01
N LEU A 25 -0.57 -1.19 -11.19
CA LEU A 25 -0.60 -1.89 -12.48
C LEU A 25 0.66 -2.71 -12.72
N CYS A 26 1.81 -2.23 -12.26
CA CYS A 26 3.09 -2.94 -12.38
C CYS A 26 3.35 -3.91 -11.21
N ARG A 27 2.33 -4.24 -10.41
CA ARG A 27 2.51 -5.10 -9.25
C ARG A 27 3.04 -6.47 -9.67
N GLY A 28 4.19 -6.84 -9.10
CA GLY A 28 4.85 -8.12 -9.36
C GLY A 28 5.80 -8.10 -10.57
N ASP A 29 5.85 -6.98 -11.32
CA ASP A 29 6.87 -6.78 -12.33
C ASP A 29 8.24 -6.58 -11.67
N ARG A 30 9.29 -7.06 -12.32
CA ARG A 30 10.69 -6.80 -11.94
C ARG A 30 11.46 -6.19 -13.08
N TRP A 31 12.13 -5.09 -12.82
CA TRP A 31 13.01 -4.44 -13.77
C TRP A 31 14.43 -4.92 -13.50
N SER A 32 15.21 -5.15 -14.54
CA SER A 32 16.59 -5.58 -14.42
C SER A 32 17.42 -5.08 -15.58
N ILE A 33 18.73 -5.04 -15.36
CA ILE A 33 19.72 -4.73 -16.39
C ILE A 33 20.03 -5.99 -17.20
N ASP A 34 20.06 -5.84 -18.52
CA ASP A 34 20.61 -6.80 -19.46
C ASP A 34 21.74 -6.14 -20.26
N THR A 35 22.90 -6.78 -20.33
CA THR A 35 24.08 -6.26 -21.02
C THR A 35 24.52 -7.23 -22.09
N ASP A 36 24.54 -6.80 -23.35
CA ASP A 36 24.98 -7.63 -24.49
C ASP A 36 26.39 -7.30 -25.00
N GLY A 37 27.26 -6.86 -24.09
CA GLY A 37 28.65 -6.50 -24.39
C GLY A 37 28.83 -5.17 -25.15
N THR A 38 27.79 -4.68 -25.83
CA THR A 38 27.82 -3.39 -26.53
C THR A 38 26.77 -2.41 -26.00
N ASN A 39 25.61 -2.90 -25.55
CA ASN A 39 24.54 -2.08 -25.04
C ASN A 39 24.12 -2.52 -23.63
N THR A 40 23.76 -1.54 -22.82
CA THR A 40 23.04 -1.76 -21.56
C THR A 40 21.56 -1.50 -21.80
N ARG A 41 20.71 -2.49 -21.49
CA ARG A 41 19.26 -2.43 -21.64
C ARG A 41 18.60 -2.56 -20.28
N ILE A 42 17.49 -1.86 -20.10
CA ILE A 42 16.57 -2.13 -19.01
C ILE A 42 15.46 -3.01 -19.55
N ILE A 43 15.30 -4.18 -18.96
CA ILE A 43 14.24 -5.13 -19.28
C ILE A 43 13.24 -5.19 -18.13
N VAL A 44 11.98 -5.43 -18.46
CA VAL A 44 10.96 -5.79 -17.49
C VAL A 44 10.63 -7.27 -17.65
N ARG A 45 10.58 -7.98 -16.53
CA ARG A 45 9.88 -9.26 -16.42
C ARG A 45 8.55 -9.00 -15.75
N ARG A 46 7.46 -9.21 -16.49
CA ARG A 46 6.10 -9.02 -16.01
C ARG A 46 5.70 -10.14 -15.05
N ALA A 47 4.72 -9.87 -14.19
CA ALA A 47 4.11 -10.90 -13.34
C ALA A 47 3.52 -12.07 -14.15
N THR A 48 3.12 -11.83 -15.41
CA THR A 48 2.61 -12.85 -16.35
C THR A 48 3.68 -13.80 -16.89
N GLY A 49 4.97 -13.50 -16.67
CA GLY A 49 6.11 -14.24 -17.23
C GLY A 49 6.64 -13.67 -18.54
N GLU A 50 5.93 -12.73 -19.16
CA GLU A 50 6.41 -12.00 -20.34
C GLU A 50 7.61 -11.11 -20.01
N HIS A 51 8.48 -10.89 -20.99
CA HIS A 51 9.58 -9.96 -20.88
C HIS A 51 9.57 -8.96 -22.04
N ALA A 52 9.98 -7.73 -21.76
CA ALA A 52 10.10 -6.67 -22.75
C ALA A 52 11.29 -5.76 -22.45
N VAL A 53 11.91 -5.23 -23.51
CA VAL A 53 12.91 -4.15 -23.38
C VAL A 53 12.16 -2.84 -23.16
N LEU A 54 12.46 -2.15 -22.06
CA LEU A 54 11.89 -0.84 -21.73
C LEU A 54 12.66 0.29 -22.40
N CYS A 55 13.99 0.23 -22.32
CA CYS A 55 14.89 1.17 -22.99
C CYS A 55 16.29 0.58 -23.19
N THR A 56 17.03 1.19 -24.12
CA THR A 56 18.45 0.96 -24.32
C THR A 56 19.19 2.22 -23.89
N MET A 57 20.20 2.06 -23.03
CA MET A 57 21.02 3.14 -22.51
C MET A 57 22.09 3.52 -23.54
N HIS A 58 22.41 4.81 -23.61
CA HIS A 58 23.55 5.28 -24.40
C HIS A 58 24.85 4.72 -23.82
N ALA A 59 25.86 4.49 -24.68
CA ALA A 59 27.15 3.94 -24.25
C ALA A 59 27.87 4.82 -23.22
N ASP A 60 27.67 6.14 -23.30
CA ASP A 60 28.25 7.12 -22.37
C ASP A 60 27.38 7.36 -21.12
N ALA A 61 26.30 6.59 -20.91
CA ALA A 61 25.48 6.74 -19.71
C ALA A 61 26.29 6.37 -18.48
N LEU A 62 26.22 7.20 -17.44
CA LEU A 62 26.95 6.94 -16.22
C LEU A 62 26.34 5.75 -15.45
N PRO A 63 27.14 5.02 -14.67
CA PRO A 63 26.63 3.95 -13.83
C PRO A 63 25.49 4.39 -12.91
N GLU A 64 25.56 5.62 -12.37
CA GLU A 64 24.52 6.16 -11.48
C GLU A 64 23.19 6.39 -12.21
N ASP A 65 23.24 6.86 -13.46
CA ASP A 65 22.05 7.05 -14.29
C ASP A 65 21.38 5.70 -14.58
N ILE A 66 22.19 4.69 -14.92
CA ILE A 66 21.73 3.32 -15.18
C ILE A 66 21.09 2.73 -13.92
N GLU A 67 21.73 2.87 -12.76
CA GLU A 67 21.22 2.37 -11.49
C GLU A 67 19.89 3.04 -11.11
N LEU A 68 19.81 4.37 -11.23
CA LEU A 68 18.60 5.13 -10.92
C LEU A 68 17.42 4.69 -11.80
N ILE A 69 17.65 4.50 -13.10
CA ILE A 69 16.61 4.09 -14.05
C ILE A 69 16.23 2.63 -13.82
N ASN A 70 17.20 1.74 -13.59
CA ASN A 70 16.92 0.34 -13.27
C ASN A 70 16.04 0.22 -12.01
N GLY A 71 16.37 0.98 -10.97
CA GLY A 71 15.61 1.01 -9.73
C GLY A 71 14.34 1.86 -9.79
N ALA A 72 13.97 2.47 -10.91
CA ALA A 72 12.92 3.50 -10.95
C ALA A 72 11.58 3.01 -10.40
N LEU A 73 11.13 1.81 -10.78
CA LEU A 73 9.88 1.24 -10.27
C LEU A 73 9.97 0.93 -8.77
N GLU A 74 11.06 0.29 -8.34
CA GLU A 74 11.29 -0.07 -6.93
C GLU A 74 11.38 1.18 -6.04
N ASN A 75 12.06 2.22 -6.51
CA ASN A 75 12.16 3.51 -5.84
C ASN A 75 10.80 4.19 -5.70
N VAL A 76 9.95 4.17 -6.75
CA VAL A 76 8.58 4.72 -6.66
C VAL A 76 7.78 3.96 -5.60
N VAL A 77 7.84 2.63 -5.58
CA VAL A 77 7.17 1.80 -4.57
C VAL A 77 7.69 2.15 -3.16
N LEU A 78 9.01 2.16 -2.98
CA LEU A 78 9.67 2.50 -1.72
C LEU A 78 9.22 3.87 -1.18
N PHE A 79 9.22 4.91 -2.01
CA PHE A 79 8.83 6.25 -1.56
C PHE A 79 7.33 6.35 -1.25
N LEU A 80 6.47 5.65 -1.98
CA LEU A 80 5.04 5.58 -1.66
C LEU A 80 4.80 4.87 -0.32
N GLU A 81 5.51 3.79 -0.06
CA GLU A 81 5.45 3.05 1.21
C GLU A 81 6.03 3.87 2.37
N LEU A 82 7.17 4.53 2.18
CA LEU A 82 7.75 5.45 3.17
C LEU A 82 6.78 6.57 3.51
N ARG A 83 6.15 7.20 2.50
CA ARG A 83 5.13 8.22 2.71
C ARG A 83 3.95 7.67 3.51
N ARG A 84 3.48 6.46 3.18
CA ARG A 84 2.39 5.80 3.91
C ARG A 84 2.77 5.57 5.38
N ARG A 85 3.95 5.00 5.65
CA ARG A 85 4.47 4.80 7.01
C ARG A 85 4.61 6.12 7.78
N ALA A 86 5.12 7.17 7.14
CA ALA A 86 5.22 8.49 7.74
C ALA A 86 3.85 9.10 8.09
N VAL A 87 2.85 8.96 7.20
CA VAL A 87 1.47 9.40 7.49
C VAL A 87 0.88 8.63 8.67
N ILE A 88 1.11 7.33 8.75
CA ILE A 88 0.66 6.49 9.87
C ILE A 88 1.34 6.92 11.16
N ALA A 89 2.67 7.07 11.17
CA ALA A 89 3.43 7.53 12.32
C ALA A 89 3.00 8.92 12.79
N LEU A 90 2.73 9.86 11.87
CA LEU A 90 2.22 11.20 12.21
C LEU A 90 0.81 11.14 12.80
N ARG A 91 -0.08 10.27 12.30
CA ARG A 91 -1.41 10.07 12.89
C ARG A 91 -1.32 9.47 14.29
N GLN A 92 -0.45 8.47 14.47
CA GLN A 92 -0.19 7.82 15.75
C GLN A 92 0.47 8.78 16.77
N GLY A 93 1.38 9.64 16.32
CA GLY A 93 1.99 10.70 17.13
C GLY A 93 1.01 11.82 17.48
N ARG A 94 0.06 12.16 16.59
CA ARG A 94 -1.01 13.12 16.89
C ARG A 94 -2.09 12.56 17.82
N THR A 95 -2.26 11.24 17.92
CA THR A 95 -3.06 10.60 18.99
C THR A 95 -2.40 10.65 20.38
N HIS A 96 -1.27 11.36 20.54
CA HIS A 96 -0.73 11.73 21.85
C HIS A 96 -1.27 13.05 22.41
N GLU A 97 -2.10 13.80 21.67
CA GLU A 97 -3.04 14.72 22.31
C GLU A 97 -4.20 13.90 22.91
N PRO A 98 -4.61 14.17 24.17
CA PRO A 98 -5.48 13.28 24.92
C PRO A 98 -6.92 13.37 24.40
N THR A 99 -7.24 12.57 23.39
CA THR A 99 -8.62 12.19 23.06
C THR A 99 -8.87 10.80 23.66
N PRO A 100 -9.94 10.59 24.46
CA PRO A 100 -10.12 9.37 25.24
C PRO A 100 -10.64 8.23 24.36
N SER A 101 -9.75 7.61 23.57
CA SER A 101 -9.98 6.27 23.00
C SER A 101 -8.67 5.59 22.62
N ARG A 102 -7.70 5.54 23.54
CA ARG A 102 -6.58 4.59 23.42
C ARG A 102 -7.14 3.20 23.66
N LEU A 103 -7.31 2.42 22.58
CA LEU A 103 -7.46 0.97 22.69
C LEU A 103 -6.26 0.46 23.50
N ARG A 104 -6.52 -0.16 24.64
CA ARG A 104 -5.46 -0.68 25.50
C ARG A 104 -4.77 -1.84 24.77
N ALA A 105 -3.49 -2.04 25.02
CA ALA A 105 -2.81 -3.26 24.59
C ALA A 105 -3.60 -4.47 25.11
N GLY A 106 -4.21 -5.23 24.19
CA GLY A 106 -5.18 -6.29 24.51
C GLY A 106 -6.53 -6.19 23.78
N ASP A 107 -6.89 -5.03 23.22
CA ASP A 107 -8.21 -4.83 22.58
C ASP A 107 -8.19 -4.95 21.05
N PHE A 108 -7.08 -5.32 20.42
CA PHE A 108 -7.00 -5.43 18.96
C PHE A 108 -7.91 -6.54 18.42
N ALA A 109 -7.97 -7.68 19.12
CA ALA A 109 -8.88 -8.77 18.78
C ALA A 109 -10.35 -8.35 18.87
N ALA A 110 -10.72 -7.59 19.90
CA ALA A 110 -12.07 -7.07 20.10
C ALA A 110 -12.43 -6.03 19.04
N ASN A 111 -11.50 -5.13 18.71
CA ASN A 111 -11.70 -4.14 17.66
C ASN A 111 -11.84 -4.77 16.28
N ALA A 112 -11.03 -5.78 15.96
CA ALA A 112 -11.17 -6.58 14.75
C ALA A 112 -12.56 -7.23 14.69
N ALA A 113 -13.05 -7.79 15.81
CA ALA A 113 -14.39 -8.38 15.87
C ALA A 113 -15.51 -7.34 15.66
N MET A 114 -15.36 -6.13 16.21
CA MET A 114 -16.31 -5.03 15.99
C MET A 114 -16.33 -4.60 14.52
N LEU A 115 -15.17 -4.43 13.88
CA LEU A 115 -15.08 -4.09 12.46
C LEU A 115 -15.68 -5.18 11.56
N CYS A 116 -15.47 -6.46 11.88
CA CYS A 116 -16.12 -7.56 11.17
C CYS A 116 -17.64 -7.54 11.29
N ALA A 117 -18.25 -6.81 12.23
CA ALA A 117 -19.69 -6.60 12.28
C ALA A 117 -20.17 -5.41 11.44
N GLU A 118 -19.27 -4.53 10.96
CA GLU A 118 -19.63 -3.35 10.17
C GLU A 118 -19.84 -3.67 8.69
N PRO A 119 -21.02 -3.38 8.10
CA PRO A 119 -21.28 -3.59 6.67
C PRO A 119 -20.34 -2.78 5.77
N LEU A 120 -19.87 -1.62 6.24
CA LEU A 120 -18.93 -0.80 5.46
C LEU A 120 -17.57 -1.49 5.31
N PHE A 121 -17.14 -2.19 6.35
CA PHE A 121 -15.90 -2.94 6.36
C PHE A 121 -15.99 -4.18 5.47
N HIS A 122 -17.15 -4.83 5.39
CA HIS A 122 -17.40 -5.93 4.44
C HIS A 122 -17.10 -5.50 3.01
N ARG A 123 -17.67 -4.38 2.55
CA ARG A 123 -17.41 -3.84 1.20
C ARG A 123 -15.94 -3.48 0.95
N PHE A 124 -15.22 -3.07 1.99
CA PHE A 124 -13.78 -2.83 1.89
C PHE A 124 -13.00 -4.13 1.71
N LEU A 125 -13.35 -5.17 2.48
CA LEU A 125 -12.74 -6.48 2.38
C LEU A 125 -13.03 -7.15 1.02
N GLU A 126 -14.25 -7.03 0.49
CA GLU A 126 -14.62 -7.53 -0.85
C GLU A 126 -13.77 -6.89 -1.97
N ARG A 127 -13.38 -5.63 -1.83
CA ARG A 127 -12.47 -4.97 -2.77
C ARG A 127 -11.06 -5.56 -2.72
N ARG A 128 -10.61 -5.99 -1.53
CA ARG A 128 -9.28 -6.55 -1.29
C ARG A 128 -9.20 -8.03 -1.66
N ASP A 129 -10.29 -8.76 -1.46
CA ASP A 129 -10.44 -10.15 -1.81
C ASP A 129 -11.76 -10.34 -2.58
N SER A 130 -11.67 -10.30 -3.91
CA SER A 130 -12.82 -10.44 -4.80
C SER A 130 -13.31 -11.89 -4.93
N SER A 131 -12.75 -12.84 -4.18
CA SER A 131 -13.08 -14.25 -4.32
C SER A 131 -14.46 -14.61 -3.77
N ARG A 132 -14.99 -13.87 -2.80
CA ARG A 132 -16.29 -14.13 -2.17
C ARG A 132 -16.97 -12.86 -1.67
N ALA A 133 -18.28 -12.76 -1.89
CA ALA A 133 -19.11 -11.74 -1.26
C ALA A 133 -19.26 -12.02 0.25
N ILE A 134 -19.23 -10.95 1.05
CA ILE A 134 -19.24 -11.01 2.51
C ILE A 134 -20.64 -10.63 2.97
N HIS A 135 -21.40 -11.63 3.43
CA HIS A 135 -22.80 -11.45 3.84
C HIS A 135 -22.99 -11.39 5.36
N ASN A 136 -21.99 -11.81 6.14
CA ASN A 136 -22.05 -11.85 7.59
C ASN A 136 -20.66 -11.64 8.22
N LYS A 137 -20.66 -11.45 9.54
CA LYS A 137 -19.44 -11.19 10.31
C LYS A 137 -18.43 -12.34 10.32
N ASP A 138 -18.89 -13.58 10.20
CA ASP A 138 -18.03 -14.76 10.26
C ASP A 138 -17.25 -14.93 8.94
N HIS A 139 -17.88 -14.56 7.82
CA HIS A 139 -17.21 -14.45 6.52
C HIS A 139 -16.18 -13.32 6.54
N ALA A 140 -16.55 -12.16 7.09
CA ALA A 140 -15.63 -11.02 7.24
C ALA A 140 -14.42 -11.39 8.11
N ASP A 141 -14.62 -12.13 9.19
CA ASP A 141 -13.56 -12.63 10.07
C ASP A 141 -12.59 -13.56 9.34
N THR A 142 -13.11 -14.47 8.52
CA THR A 142 -12.30 -15.40 7.72
C THR A 142 -11.44 -14.64 6.71
N VAL A 143 -12.02 -13.68 5.99
CA VAL A 143 -11.30 -12.86 5.01
C VAL A 143 -10.26 -11.97 5.70
N LEU A 144 -10.61 -11.36 6.83
CA LEU A 144 -9.67 -10.57 7.64
C LEU A 144 -8.44 -11.39 8.03
N LYS A 145 -8.65 -12.59 8.61
CA LYS A 145 -7.58 -13.50 9.01
C LYS A 145 -6.67 -13.88 7.84
N LYS A 146 -7.27 -14.22 6.69
CA LYS A 146 -6.54 -14.53 5.46
C LYS A 146 -5.68 -13.36 4.99
N LEU A 147 -6.24 -12.15 4.94
CA LEU A 147 -5.52 -10.95 4.49
C LEU A 147 -4.40 -10.54 5.45
N LEU A 148 -4.57 -10.79 6.75
CA LEU A 148 -3.54 -10.52 7.77
C LEU A 148 -2.53 -11.67 7.93
N GLY A 149 -2.79 -12.82 7.29
CA GLY A 149 -1.96 -14.02 7.43
C GLY A 149 -1.91 -14.55 8.87
N ILE A 150 -3.04 -14.51 9.58
CA ILE A 150 -3.20 -15.00 10.95
C ILE A 150 -4.28 -16.09 11.01
N SER A 151 -4.18 -17.01 11.96
CA SER A 151 -5.20 -18.04 12.19
C SER A 151 -6.24 -17.59 13.22
N SER A 152 -5.85 -16.72 14.16
CA SER A 152 -6.72 -16.20 15.22
C SER A 152 -6.57 -14.69 15.43
N LYS A 153 -7.69 -14.01 15.71
CA LYS A 153 -7.68 -12.60 16.12
C LYS A 153 -6.92 -12.36 17.42
N THR A 154 -6.78 -13.37 18.29
CA THR A 154 -5.97 -13.25 19.51
C THR A 154 -4.50 -13.01 19.21
N GLN A 155 -4.01 -13.43 18.03
CA GLN A 155 -2.63 -13.13 17.59
C GLN A 155 -2.41 -11.63 17.39
N LEU A 156 -3.47 -10.84 17.14
CA LEU A 156 -3.36 -9.38 17.11
C LEU A 156 -2.97 -8.79 18.47
N ASN A 157 -3.16 -9.51 19.58
CA ASN A 157 -2.76 -9.02 20.89
C ASN A 157 -1.34 -9.45 21.27
N SER A 158 -0.83 -10.54 20.70
CA SER A 158 0.45 -11.14 21.08
C SER A 158 1.56 -10.93 20.05
N GLU A 159 1.24 -10.76 18.77
CA GLU A 159 2.21 -10.68 17.69
C GLU A 159 2.30 -9.26 17.09
N GLU A 160 3.47 -8.65 17.21
CA GLU A 160 3.74 -7.31 16.69
C GLU A 160 3.54 -7.24 15.16
N ARG A 161 3.96 -8.27 14.41
CA ARG A 161 3.72 -8.35 12.96
C ARG A 161 2.22 -8.25 12.62
N ALA A 162 1.40 -8.98 13.38
CA ALA A 162 -0.04 -9.02 13.17
C ALA A 162 -0.71 -7.70 13.58
N GLN A 163 -0.20 -7.04 14.64
CA GLN A 163 -0.62 -5.70 15.05
C GLN A 163 -0.37 -4.67 13.97
N VAL A 164 0.86 -4.63 13.43
CA VAL A 164 1.24 -3.69 12.37
C VAL A 164 0.39 -3.92 11.13
N ALA A 165 0.23 -5.17 10.69
CA ALA A 165 -0.61 -5.50 9.53
C ALA A 165 -2.08 -5.07 9.74
N PHE A 166 -2.63 -5.26 10.95
CA PHE A 166 -3.99 -4.84 11.27
C PHE A 166 -4.15 -3.32 11.33
N LEU A 167 -3.19 -2.61 11.94
CA LEU A 167 -3.18 -1.15 11.97
C LEU A 167 -3.07 -0.55 10.56
N ASP A 168 -2.24 -1.13 9.70
CA ASP A 168 -2.09 -0.73 8.30
C ASP A 168 -3.39 -0.94 7.51
N MET A 169 -4.06 -2.08 7.71
CA MET A 169 -5.35 -2.37 7.09
C MET A 169 -6.42 -1.39 7.57
N ARG A 170 -6.46 -1.10 8.87
CA ARG A 170 -7.42 -0.16 9.44
C ARG A 170 -7.19 1.27 8.93
N ALA A 171 -5.93 1.69 8.80
CA ALA A 171 -5.60 2.97 8.19
C ALA A 171 -6.07 3.05 6.72
N ASP A 172 -5.91 1.98 5.94
CA ASP A 172 -6.44 1.89 4.58
C ASP A 172 -7.97 1.94 4.54
N PHE A 173 -8.63 1.24 5.45
CA PHE A 173 -10.08 1.28 5.59
C PHE A 173 -10.56 2.70 5.91
N ASP A 174 -9.90 3.42 6.83
CA ASP A 174 -10.26 4.79 7.18
C ASP A 174 -10.06 5.75 6.01
N VAL A 175 -8.96 5.63 5.27
CA VAL A 175 -8.72 6.42 4.04
C VAL A 175 -9.79 6.13 2.99
N TRP A 176 -10.13 4.86 2.79
CA TRP A 176 -11.17 4.47 1.85
C TRP A 176 -12.57 4.92 2.30
N LYS A 177 -12.88 4.83 3.61
CA LYS A 177 -14.13 5.28 4.22
C LYS A 177 -14.31 6.79 4.08
N GLN A 178 -13.24 7.57 4.28
CA GLN A 178 -13.21 9.01 4.02
C GLN A 178 -13.29 9.35 2.52
N GLY A 179 -12.81 8.44 1.67
CA GLY A 179 -12.83 8.53 0.21
C GLY A 179 -14.08 7.96 -0.47
N ARG A 180 -15.12 7.52 0.26
CA ARG A 180 -16.42 7.02 -0.26
C ARG A 180 -17.28 8.11 -0.93
N GLY A 181 -16.67 8.87 -1.82
CA GLY A 181 -17.29 9.85 -2.70
C GLY A 181 -16.56 9.96 -4.05
N ARG A 182 -15.95 8.87 -4.56
CA ARG A 182 -15.66 8.66 -5.98
C ARG A 182 -15.68 7.18 -6.34
#